data_AF-Q7TQM4-F1
#
_entry.id   AF-Q7TQM4-F1
#
_cell.length_a   1.000
_cell.length_b   1.000
_cell.length_c   1.000
_cell.angle_alpha   90.00
_cell.angle_beta   90.00
_cell.angle_gamma   90.00
#
_symmetry.space_group_name_H-M   'P 1'
#
loop_
_entity.id
_entity.type
_entity.pdbx_description
1 polymer ?
#
loop_
_entity_poly.entity_id
_entity_poly.type
_entity_poly.pdbx_seq_one_letter_code
_entity_poly.pdbx_strand_id
1 'polypeptide(L)'
;MEPKAPQLRRRERQGEEQENGACGEGNTRTHRAPDLVQWTRHMEAVKTQCLEQAQRELAELMDRAIWEAVQAYPKQDRPLPSTASDSTRKTQELHPGKRKVFITRKSLLDELMGVQHFRTIYHMFIAGLCVLIISTLAIDFIDEGRLMLEFDLLLFSFGQLPLALMMWVPMFLSTLLLPYQTLRLWARPRSGGAWTLGASLGCVLLAAHAAVLCVLPVHVSVKHELPPASRCVLVFEQVRFLMKSYSFLRETVPGIFCVRGGKGICTPSFSSYLYFLFCPTLIYRETYPRTPSIRWNYVAKNFAQALGCLLYACFILGRLCVPVFANMSREPFSTRALLLSILHATGPGIFMLLLIFFAFLHCWLNAFAEMLRFGDRMFYRDWWNSTSFSNYYRTWNVVVHDWLYSYVYQDGLWLLGRQGRGAAMLGVFLVSALVHEYIFCFVLGFFYPVMLILFLVVGGLLNFTMNDRHTGPAWNILMWTFLFLGQGIQVSLYCQEWYARRHCPLPQPTFWELVTPRSWSCHP
;
A
#
# COMPACT_ATOMS: atom_id res chain seq x y z
N MET A 1 29.35 -45.77 42.45
CA MET A 1 30.44 -44.79 42.61
C MET A 1 29.85 -43.39 42.41
N GLU A 2 29.33 -42.81 43.48
CA GLU A 2 29.34 -41.35 43.74
C GLU A 2 30.80 -40.92 44.08
N PRO A 3 31.24 -39.65 44.24
CA PRO A 3 30.47 -38.54 44.87
C PRO A 3 30.85 -37.04 44.62
N LYS A 4 29.99 -36.15 45.19
CA LYS A 4 30.27 -34.96 46.06
C LYS A 4 30.83 -33.62 45.53
N ALA A 5 30.11 -32.56 45.93
CA ALA A 5 30.59 -31.19 46.22
C ALA A 5 31.06 -31.04 47.69
N PRO A 6 31.62 -29.86 48.09
CA PRO A 6 31.44 -29.36 49.46
C PRO A 6 31.20 -27.84 49.63
N GLN A 7 30.47 -27.50 50.70
CA GLN A 7 30.20 -26.16 51.29
C GLN A 7 31.26 -25.77 52.36
N LEU A 8 31.32 -24.48 52.77
CA LEU A 8 31.33 -23.94 54.17
C LEU A 8 32.15 -22.64 54.37
N ARG A 9 31.56 -21.57 54.95
CA ARG A 9 31.73 -21.10 56.36
C ARG A 9 31.47 -19.59 56.61
N ARG A 10 30.71 -19.37 57.69
CA ARG A 10 30.22 -18.22 58.47
C ARG A 10 31.28 -17.35 59.18
N ARG A 11 30.97 -16.06 59.46
CA ARG A 11 31.31 -15.37 60.74
C ARG A 11 30.48 -14.09 61.00
N GLU A 12 29.81 -14.05 62.16
CA GLU A 12 29.06 -12.93 62.77
C GLU A 12 29.94 -12.09 63.71
N ARG A 13 29.56 -10.83 63.99
CA ARG A 13 29.72 -10.16 65.31
C ARG A 13 28.76 -8.96 65.45
N GLN A 14 27.87 -9.04 66.45
CA GLN A 14 26.99 -8.00 67.00
C GLN A 14 27.71 -7.15 68.06
N GLY A 15 27.17 -5.97 68.35
CA GLY A 15 27.41 -5.16 69.55
C GLY A 15 26.32 -4.09 69.69
N GLU A 16 25.47 -4.26 70.69
CA GLU A 16 24.28 -3.48 71.08
C GLU A 16 24.65 -2.23 71.88
N GLU A 17 23.79 -1.19 71.89
CA GLU A 17 23.27 -0.57 73.11
C GLU A 17 22.15 0.45 72.80
N GLN A 18 21.28 0.66 73.80
CA GLN A 18 19.86 0.98 73.76
C GLN A 18 19.62 2.21 74.67
N GLU A 19 18.69 3.12 74.34
CA GLU A 19 17.71 3.75 75.26
C GLU A 19 17.12 5.12 74.81
N ASN A 20 15.78 5.13 74.79
CA ASN A 20 14.82 6.16 75.26
C ASN A 20 14.67 7.53 74.59
N GLY A 21 13.46 7.80 74.07
CA GLY A 21 12.85 9.15 74.12
C GLY A 21 11.88 9.56 73.00
N ALA A 22 10.57 9.35 73.23
CA ALA A 22 9.42 10.20 72.87
C ALA A 22 8.90 10.36 71.40
N CYS A 23 7.70 9.81 71.19
CA CYS A 23 6.50 10.29 70.44
C CYS A 23 6.60 11.16 69.17
N GLY A 24 5.96 10.70 68.08
CA GLY A 24 5.39 11.58 67.05
C GLY A 24 5.18 10.96 65.66
N GLU A 25 3.96 10.46 65.42
CA GLU A 25 3.20 10.42 64.13
C GLU A 25 3.82 9.89 62.81
N GLY A 26 3.09 9.00 62.12
CA GLY A 26 3.19 8.91 60.64
C GLY A 26 2.98 7.53 60.01
N ASN A 27 1.72 7.18 59.80
CA ASN A 27 1.18 5.94 59.24
C ASN A 27 1.74 5.49 57.86
N THR A 28 1.65 4.17 57.62
CA THR A 28 1.48 3.46 56.32
C THR A 28 2.67 3.15 55.38
N ARG A 29 3.40 2.06 55.70
CA ARG A 29 4.06 1.15 54.74
C ARG A 29 3.80 -0.30 55.16
N THR A 30 2.85 -1.03 54.56
CA THR A 30 2.83 -2.54 54.54
C THR A 30 1.60 -3.19 53.85
N HIS A 31 1.05 -2.65 52.74
CA HIS A 31 -0.08 -3.34 52.06
C HIS A 31 -0.08 -3.37 50.52
N ARG A 32 0.93 -2.84 49.80
CA ARG A 32 0.87 -2.68 48.33
C ARG A 32 1.70 -3.70 47.51
N ALA A 33 2.58 -4.47 48.16
CA ALA A 33 3.42 -5.47 47.48
C ALA A 33 2.75 -6.82 47.13
N PRO A 34 1.79 -7.38 47.91
CA PRO A 34 1.20 -8.68 47.56
C PRO A 34 0.30 -8.62 46.32
N ASP A 35 -0.34 -7.48 46.04
CA ASP A 35 -1.24 -7.32 44.88
C ASP A 35 -0.52 -7.36 43.53
N LEU A 36 0.69 -6.78 43.43
CA LEU A 36 1.42 -6.74 42.16
C LEU A 36 1.92 -8.15 41.75
N VAL A 37 2.38 -8.94 42.71
CA VAL A 37 2.83 -10.32 42.46
C VAL A 37 1.65 -11.22 42.08
N GLN A 38 0.51 -11.06 42.76
CA GLN A 38 -0.71 -11.80 42.46
C GLN A 38 -1.29 -11.43 41.09
N TRP A 39 -1.27 -10.13 40.74
CA TRP A 39 -1.65 -9.64 39.41
C TRP A 39 -0.74 -10.16 38.30
N THR A 40 0.58 -10.17 38.53
CA THR A 40 1.56 -10.68 37.55
C THR A 40 1.35 -12.16 37.26
N ARG A 41 1.13 -12.98 38.32
CA ARG A 41 0.79 -14.40 38.16
C ARG A 41 -0.53 -14.61 37.43
N HIS A 42 -1.55 -13.78 37.70
CA HIS A 42 -2.82 -13.86 37.00
C HIS A 42 -2.67 -13.50 35.51
N MET A 43 -1.92 -12.46 35.17
CA MET A 43 -1.63 -12.12 33.77
C MET A 43 -0.81 -13.20 33.06
N GLU A 44 0.14 -13.84 33.72
CA GLU A 44 0.88 -14.99 33.16
C GLU A 44 -0.02 -16.21 32.92
N ALA A 45 -0.96 -16.49 33.84
CA ALA A 45 -1.97 -17.53 33.68
C ALA A 45 -2.93 -17.24 32.50
N VAL A 46 -3.40 -16.00 32.36
CA VAL A 46 -4.25 -15.59 31.22
C VAL A 46 -3.47 -15.66 29.91
N LYS A 47 -2.19 -15.23 29.91
CA LYS A 47 -1.31 -15.31 28.74
C LYS A 47 -1.11 -16.77 28.29
N THR A 48 -0.83 -17.67 29.23
CA THR A 48 -0.61 -19.10 28.93
C THR A 48 -1.90 -19.75 28.43
N GLN A 49 -3.04 -19.50 29.07
CA GLN A 49 -4.34 -20.00 28.61
C GLN A 49 -4.71 -19.49 27.22
N CYS A 50 -4.46 -18.21 26.92
CA CYS A 50 -4.72 -17.64 25.61
C CYS A 50 -3.79 -18.21 24.53
N LEU A 51 -2.51 -18.45 24.85
CA LEU A 51 -1.55 -19.10 23.95
C LEU A 51 -1.93 -20.57 23.69
N GLU A 52 -2.38 -21.32 24.70
CA GLU A 52 -2.85 -22.70 24.53
C GLU A 52 -4.12 -22.79 23.69
N GLN A 53 -5.08 -21.88 23.91
CA GLN A 53 -6.31 -21.78 23.11
C GLN A 53 -5.97 -21.48 21.64
N ALA A 54 -5.09 -20.50 21.41
CA ALA A 54 -4.65 -20.12 20.07
C ALA A 54 -3.85 -21.23 19.38
N GLN A 55 -3.00 -21.96 20.12
CA GLN A 55 -2.27 -23.12 19.59
C GLN A 55 -3.21 -24.27 19.23
N ARG A 56 -4.25 -24.55 20.02
CA ARG A 56 -5.26 -25.58 19.68
C ARG A 56 -6.04 -25.21 18.43
N GLU A 57 -6.57 -23.98 18.34
CA GLU A 57 -7.30 -23.55 17.14
C GLU A 57 -6.39 -23.54 15.90
N LEU A 58 -5.13 -23.12 16.04
CA LEU A 58 -4.17 -23.12 14.94
C LEU A 58 -3.82 -24.55 14.50
N ALA A 59 -3.64 -25.47 15.45
CA ALA A 59 -3.38 -26.88 15.16
C ALA A 59 -4.57 -27.53 14.43
N GLU A 60 -5.82 -27.31 14.90
CA GLU A 60 -7.01 -27.82 14.23
C GLU A 60 -7.19 -27.26 12.81
N LEU A 61 -6.91 -25.97 12.61
CA LEU A 61 -6.95 -25.35 11.29
C LEU A 61 -5.84 -25.89 10.38
N MET A 62 -4.64 -26.12 10.92
CA MET A 62 -3.53 -26.73 10.19
C MET A 62 -3.85 -28.18 9.80
N ASP A 63 -4.40 -28.98 10.71
CA ASP A 63 -4.76 -30.37 10.44
C ASP A 63 -5.89 -30.46 9.40
N ARG A 64 -6.90 -29.57 9.45
CA ARG A 64 -7.89 -29.45 8.38
C ARG A 64 -7.26 -29.08 7.04
N ALA A 65 -6.38 -28.09 7.04
CA ALA A 65 -5.70 -27.65 5.81
C ALA A 65 -4.79 -28.75 5.24
N ILE A 66 -4.10 -29.52 6.08
CA ILE A 66 -3.29 -30.68 5.68
C ILE A 66 -4.19 -31.78 5.14
N TRP A 67 -5.29 -32.10 5.81
CA TRP A 67 -6.25 -33.10 5.34
C TRP A 67 -6.84 -32.75 3.98
N GLU A 68 -7.28 -31.50 3.79
CA GLU A 68 -7.76 -30.99 2.50
C GLU A 68 -6.67 -31.03 1.43
N ALA A 69 -5.42 -30.71 1.79
CA ALA A 69 -4.28 -30.80 0.86
C ALA A 69 -3.93 -32.24 0.47
N VAL A 70 -4.04 -33.20 1.39
CA VAL A 70 -3.80 -34.63 1.12
C VAL A 70 -4.92 -35.21 0.24
N GLN A 71 -6.18 -34.83 0.46
CA GLN A 71 -7.31 -35.26 -0.38
C GLN A 71 -7.28 -34.63 -1.77
N ALA A 72 -6.75 -33.41 -1.90
CA ALA A 72 -6.57 -32.75 -3.20
C ALA A 72 -5.38 -33.30 -4.00
N TYR A 73 -4.57 -34.20 -3.42
CA TYR A 73 -3.46 -34.85 -4.11
C TYR A 73 -3.94 -36.16 -4.77
N PRO A 74 -3.84 -36.31 -6.12
CA PRO A 74 -4.16 -37.58 -6.76
C PRO A 74 -3.14 -38.64 -6.34
N LYS A 75 -3.58 -39.66 -5.60
CA LYS A 75 -2.77 -40.86 -5.33
C LYS A 75 -2.56 -41.63 -6.63
N GLN A 76 -1.37 -41.54 -7.21
CA GLN A 76 -0.96 -42.32 -8.36
C GLN A 76 -0.06 -43.46 -7.86
N ASP A 77 -0.65 -44.64 -7.59
CA ASP A 77 0.10 -45.90 -7.40
C ASP A 77 -0.84 -47.13 -7.46
N ARG A 78 -0.91 -47.77 -8.65
CA ARG A 78 -0.88 -49.23 -8.90
C ARG A 78 -1.19 -49.55 -10.39
N PRO A 79 -0.65 -50.65 -10.95
CA PRO A 79 -0.08 -50.68 -12.31
C PRO A 79 -1.03 -51.19 -13.40
N LEU A 80 -0.78 -50.76 -14.65
CA LEU A 80 -1.46 -51.12 -15.90
C LEU A 80 -1.42 -52.62 -16.25
N PRO A 81 -2.38 -53.05 -17.11
CA PRO A 81 -2.01 -53.73 -18.35
C PRO A 81 -2.51 -52.98 -19.61
N SER A 82 -1.54 -52.69 -20.48
CA SER A 82 -1.56 -52.58 -21.94
C SER A 82 -2.89 -52.49 -22.70
N THR A 83 -3.08 -51.39 -23.45
CA THR A 83 -3.25 -51.40 -24.93
C THR A 83 -3.16 -49.99 -25.53
N ALA A 84 -2.10 -49.79 -26.34
CA ALA A 84 -1.92 -48.99 -27.56
C ALA A 84 -2.59 -47.60 -27.80
N SER A 85 -1.74 -46.69 -28.33
CA SER A 85 -1.99 -45.38 -28.99
C SER A 85 -2.56 -44.28 -28.08
N ASP A 86 -1.96 -43.10 -27.88
CA ASP A 86 -1.25 -42.22 -28.81
C ASP A 86 -0.20 -41.36 -28.10
N SER A 87 0.91 -41.15 -28.80
CA SER A 87 2.00 -40.24 -28.47
C SER A 87 1.62 -38.78 -28.73
N THR A 88 1.21 -38.01 -27.71
CA THR A 88 1.42 -36.54 -27.60
C THR A 88 0.73 -35.97 -26.35
N ARG A 89 1.33 -36.10 -25.16
CA ARG A 89 0.92 -35.32 -23.97
C ARG A 89 2.05 -35.28 -22.92
N LYS A 90 3.14 -34.58 -23.25
CA LYS A 90 4.11 -34.07 -22.26
C LYS A 90 4.05 -32.54 -22.24
N THR A 91 2.90 -32.01 -21.84
CA THR A 91 2.81 -30.64 -21.33
C THR A 91 2.51 -30.77 -19.85
N GLN A 92 3.59 -30.85 -19.09
CA GLN A 92 3.62 -30.91 -17.64
C GLN A 92 2.69 -29.82 -17.08
N GLU A 93 1.61 -30.23 -16.41
CA GLU A 93 0.66 -29.33 -15.76
C GLU A 93 1.41 -28.51 -14.70
N LEU A 94 1.76 -27.28 -15.06
CA LEU A 94 2.21 -26.27 -14.13
C LEU A 94 0.99 -25.90 -13.27
N HIS A 95 0.88 -26.51 -12.07
CA HIS A 95 -0.19 -26.22 -11.11
C HIS A 95 -0.52 -24.71 -11.11
N PRO A 96 -1.78 -24.31 -11.36
CA PRO A 96 -2.16 -22.91 -11.34
C PRO A 96 -1.81 -22.35 -9.95
N GLY A 97 -0.94 -21.34 -9.93
CA GLY A 97 -0.43 -20.73 -8.70
C GLY A 97 -1.57 -20.42 -7.73
N LYS A 98 -1.36 -20.68 -6.43
CA LYS A 98 -2.36 -20.52 -5.36
C LYS A 98 -3.13 -19.20 -5.54
N ARG A 99 -4.38 -19.29 -5.99
CA ARG A 99 -5.27 -18.13 -6.16
C ARG A 99 -5.49 -17.47 -4.80
N LYS A 100 -5.56 -16.14 -4.77
CA LYS A 100 -5.91 -15.40 -3.54
C LYS A 100 -7.29 -15.82 -3.04
N VAL A 101 -7.34 -16.32 -1.81
CA VAL A 101 -8.57 -16.62 -1.07
C VAL A 101 -8.87 -15.43 -0.15
N PHE A 102 -10.06 -14.87 -0.29
CA PHE A 102 -10.52 -13.76 0.54
C PHE A 102 -11.16 -14.32 1.82
N ILE A 103 -10.69 -13.84 2.97
CA ILE A 103 -11.16 -14.28 4.30
C ILE A 103 -11.65 -13.04 5.04
N THR A 104 -12.75 -13.15 5.78
CA THR A 104 -13.24 -12.05 6.63
C THR A 104 -12.23 -11.76 7.74
N ARG A 105 -11.66 -10.57 7.76
CA ARG A 105 -10.67 -10.13 8.76
C ARG A 105 -10.66 -8.60 8.87
N LYS A 106 -10.28 -8.09 10.03
CA LYS A 106 -10.14 -6.64 10.26
C LYS A 106 -8.80 -6.15 9.71
N SER A 107 -8.67 -4.83 9.60
CA SER A 107 -7.38 -4.23 9.28
C SER A 107 -6.44 -4.38 10.46
N LEU A 108 -5.16 -4.66 10.19
CA LEU A 108 -4.17 -4.84 11.24
C LEU A 108 -4.10 -3.65 12.20
N LEU A 109 -4.17 -2.41 11.69
CA LEU A 109 -4.09 -1.23 12.54
C LEU A 109 -5.36 -1.05 13.40
N ASP A 110 -6.55 -1.49 12.95
CA ASP A 110 -7.74 -1.49 13.82
C ASP A 110 -7.55 -2.43 15.02
N GLU A 111 -6.92 -3.59 14.79
CA GLU A 111 -6.60 -4.55 15.85
C GLU A 111 -5.52 -3.99 16.79
N LEU A 112 -4.45 -3.40 16.23
CA LEU A 112 -3.36 -2.80 17.01
C LEU A 112 -3.80 -1.57 17.81
N MET A 113 -4.72 -0.75 17.30
CA MET A 113 -5.29 0.39 18.04
C MET A 113 -6.12 -0.05 19.26
N GLY A 114 -6.46 -1.34 19.37
CA GLY A 114 -6.98 -1.93 20.60
C GLY A 114 -5.94 -2.00 21.72
N VAL A 115 -4.65 -2.05 21.38
CA VAL A 115 -3.52 -2.02 22.34
C VAL A 115 -3.25 -0.58 22.76
N GLN A 116 -3.14 -0.36 24.08
CA GLN A 116 -2.99 0.99 24.65
C GLN A 116 -1.79 1.75 24.08
N HIS A 117 -0.66 1.09 23.84
CA HIS A 117 0.55 1.71 23.31
C HIS A 117 0.35 2.33 21.91
N PHE A 118 -0.28 1.62 20.97
CA PHE A 118 -0.56 2.15 19.63
C PHE A 118 -1.59 3.27 19.67
N ARG A 119 -2.59 3.17 20.54
CA ARG A 119 -3.54 4.25 20.77
C ARG A 119 -2.85 5.53 21.28
N THR A 120 -1.85 5.40 22.14
CA THR A 120 -1.04 6.54 22.59
C THR A 120 -0.27 7.17 21.42
N ILE A 121 0.36 6.37 20.55
CA ILE A 121 1.03 6.87 19.35
C ILE A 121 0.04 7.66 18.48
N TYR A 122 -1.15 7.11 18.24
CA TYR A 122 -2.20 7.83 17.51
C TYR A 122 -2.57 9.18 18.15
N HIS A 123 -2.70 9.24 19.48
CA HIS A 123 -2.94 10.51 20.18
C HIS A 123 -1.77 11.49 20.07
N MET A 124 -0.51 11.01 20.04
CA MET A 124 0.65 11.87 19.81
C MET A 124 0.62 12.52 18.42
N PHE A 125 0.21 11.81 17.37
CA PHE A 125 0.02 12.39 16.04
C PHE A 125 -1.09 13.46 16.03
N ILE A 126 -2.21 13.22 16.72
CA ILE A 126 -3.27 14.23 16.87
C ILE A 126 -2.76 15.45 17.62
N ALA A 127 -2.03 15.26 18.73
CA ALA A 127 -1.46 16.37 19.50
C ALA A 127 -0.47 17.17 18.63
N GLY A 128 0.35 16.51 17.83
CA GLY A 128 1.24 17.15 16.85
C GLY A 128 0.48 17.99 15.82
N LEU A 129 -0.65 17.51 15.31
CA LEU A 129 -1.53 18.29 14.44
C LEU A 129 -2.07 19.54 15.15
N CYS A 130 -2.58 19.39 16.38
CA CYS A 130 -3.08 20.52 17.16
C CYS A 130 -2.00 21.58 17.39
N VAL A 131 -0.78 21.16 17.75
CA VAL A 131 0.37 22.07 17.92
C VAL A 131 0.71 22.78 16.62
N LEU A 132 0.70 22.09 15.47
CA LEU A 132 0.97 22.71 14.17
C LEU A 132 -0.11 23.73 13.77
N ILE A 133 -1.38 23.43 14.02
CA ILE A 133 -2.49 24.37 13.78
C ILE A 133 -2.33 25.60 14.68
N ILE A 134 -2.09 25.40 15.98
CA ILE A 134 -1.88 26.51 16.93
C ILE A 134 -0.66 27.34 16.53
N SER A 135 0.45 26.70 16.18
CA SER A 135 1.66 27.38 15.74
C SER A 135 1.44 28.15 14.44
N THR A 136 0.70 27.59 13.49
CA THR A 136 0.34 28.24 12.22
C THR A 136 -0.50 29.49 12.50
N LEU A 137 -1.58 29.34 13.26
CA LEU A 137 -2.45 30.43 13.66
C LEU A 137 -1.71 31.54 14.44
N ALA A 138 -0.78 31.16 15.32
CA ALA A 138 0.03 32.10 16.07
C ALA A 138 0.97 32.90 15.17
N ILE A 139 1.64 32.24 14.21
CA ILE A 139 2.52 32.91 13.24
C ILE A 139 1.70 33.86 12.36
N ASP A 140 0.58 33.40 11.79
CA ASP A 140 -0.26 34.23 10.91
C ASP A 140 -0.84 35.44 11.66
N PHE A 141 -1.23 35.24 12.92
CA PHE A 141 -1.67 36.33 13.78
C PHE A 141 -0.57 37.35 14.08
N ILE A 142 0.67 36.90 14.28
CA ILE A 142 1.82 37.78 14.54
C ILE A 142 2.25 38.54 13.28
N ASP A 143 2.31 37.86 12.13
CA ASP A 143 2.84 38.43 10.89
C ASP A 143 1.81 39.34 10.18
N GLU A 144 0.53 38.94 10.10
CA GLU A 144 -0.49 39.68 9.34
C GLU A 144 -1.49 40.44 10.22
N GLY A 145 -1.49 40.18 11.53
CA GLY A 145 -2.51 40.72 12.45
C GLY A 145 -3.91 40.13 12.24
N ARG A 146 -4.05 39.07 11.43
CA ARG A 146 -5.32 38.39 11.13
C ARG A 146 -5.17 36.88 11.26
N LEU A 147 -6.19 36.24 11.83
CA LEU A 147 -6.29 34.77 11.88
C LEU A 147 -6.78 34.25 10.52
N MET A 148 -5.96 34.37 9.47
CA MET A 148 -6.24 33.73 8.20
C MET A 148 -5.42 32.45 8.11
N LEU A 149 -6.05 31.30 8.34
CA LEU A 149 -5.50 30.04 7.84
C LEU A 149 -5.46 30.16 6.32
N GLU A 150 -4.28 30.33 5.75
CA GLU A 150 -4.08 30.30 4.30
C GLU A 150 -4.43 28.91 3.76
N PHE A 151 -5.71 28.69 3.46
CA PHE A 151 -6.19 27.56 2.68
C PHE A 151 -5.84 27.72 1.19
N ASP A 152 -5.07 28.74 0.82
CA ASP A 152 -4.66 29.06 -0.53
C ASP A 152 -3.91 27.91 -1.19
N LEU A 153 -3.04 27.22 -0.45
CA LEU A 153 -2.36 26.02 -0.98
C LEU A 153 -3.36 24.90 -1.32
N LEU A 154 -4.40 24.73 -0.50
CA LEU A 154 -5.46 23.74 -0.71
C LEU A 154 -6.37 24.14 -1.88
N LEU A 155 -6.80 25.40 -1.93
CA LEU A 155 -7.60 25.97 -3.02
C LEU A 155 -6.85 25.91 -4.35
N PHE A 156 -5.57 26.25 -4.34
CA PHE A 156 -4.68 26.10 -5.49
C PHE A 156 -4.58 24.63 -5.92
N SER A 157 -4.26 23.74 -4.97
CA SER A 157 -4.01 22.32 -5.28
C SER A 157 -5.24 21.59 -5.80
N PHE A 158 -6.43 21.89 -5.26
CA PHE A 158 -7.72 21.35 -5.67
C PHE A 158 -8.49 22.26 -6.64
N GLY A 159 -7.82 23.24 -7.24
CA GLY A 159 -8.43 24.10 -8.25
C GLY A 159 -8.99 23.26 -9.41
N GLN A 160 -10.13 23.70 -9.95
CA GLN A 160 -10.86 22.99 -11.03
C GLN A 160 -11.21 21.53 -10.72
N LEU A 161 -11.31 21.13 -9.45
CA LEU A 161 -11.77 19.79 -9.06
C LEU A 161 -13.10 19.36 -9.72
N PRO A 162 -14.11 20.23 -9.91
CA PRO A 162 -15.33 19.84 -10.62
C PRO A 162 -15.06 19.30 -12.02
N LEU A 163 -14.11 19.87 -12.76
CA LEU A 163 -13.73 19.38 -14.09
C LEU A 163 -13.14 17.97 -14.01
N ALA A 164 -12.24 17.73 -13.04
CA ALA A 164 -11.68 16.40 -12.81
C ALA A 164 -12.78 15.37 -12.45
N LEU A 165 -13.75 15.75 -11.63
CA LEU A 165 -14.89 14.87 -11.29
C LEU A 165 -15.82 14.63 -12.47
N MET A 166 -16.04 15.61 -13.34
CA MET A 166 -16.80 15.41 -14.58
C MET A 166 -16.09 14.45 -15.53
N MET A 167 -14.75 14.51 -15.62
CA MET A 167 -13.97 13.57 -16.43
C MET A 167 -13.91 12.15 -15.88
N TRP A 168 -14.11 11.98 -14.57
CA TRP A 168 -14.24 10.66 -13.97
C TRP A 168 -15.43 9.87 -14.51
N VAL A 169 -16.55 10.55 -14.84
CA VAL A 169 -17.78 9.92 -15.36
C VAL A 169 -17.55 9.15 -16.67
N PRO A 170 -17.01 9.74 -17.76
CA PRO A 170 -16.74 9.00 -18.99
C PRO A 170 -15.69 7.90 -18.80
N MET A 171 -14.68 8.10 -17.94
CA MET A 171 -13.71 7.05 -17.60
C MET A 171 -14.38 5.85 -16.91
N PHE A 172 -15.25 6.13 -15.94
CA PHE A 172 -16.01 5.11 -15.22
C PHE A 172 -16.99 4.37 -16.16
N LEU A 173 -17.76 5.10 -16.97
CA LEU A 173 -18.70 4.51 -17.93
C LEU A 173 -17.98 3.65 -18.98
N SER A 174 -16.85 4.11 -19.50
CA SER A 174 -15.97 3.33 -20.37
C SER A 174 -15.55 2.02 -19.72
N THR A 175 -15.10 2.07 -18.47
CA THR A 175 -14.65 0.90 -17.70
C THR A 175 -15.80 -0.06 -17.36
N LEU A 176 -16.99 0.47 -17.10
CA LEU A 176 -18.18 -0.34 -16.79
C LEU A 176 -18.73 -1.04 -18.03
N LEU A 177 -18.82 -0.34 -19.16
CA LEU A 177 -19.53 -0.83 -20.34
C LEU A 177 -18.61 -1.61 -21.30
N LEU A 178 -17.43 -1.10 -21.65
CA LEU A 178 -16.63 -1.67 -22.75
C LEU A 178 -16.05 -3.06 -22.42
N PRO A 179 -15.38 -3.29 -21.26
CA PRO A 179 -14.91 -4.63 -20.88
C PRO A 179 -16.07 -5.63 -20.73
N TYR A 180 -17.20 -5.21 -20.20
CA TYR A 180 -18.36 -6.08 -20.01
C TYR A 180 -19.03 -6.47 -21.33
N GLN A 181 -19.18 -5.53 -22.27
CA GLN A 181 -19.69 -5.84 -23.61
C GLN A 181 -18.72 -6.71 -24.41
N THR A 182 -17.41 -6.49 -24.27
CA THR A 182 -16.38 -7.37 -24.83
C THR A 182 -16.57 -8.81 -24.36
N LEU A 183 -16.74 -9.01 -23.05
CA LEU A 183 -16.98 -10.33 -22.48
C LEU A 183 -18.26 -10.97 -23.03
N ARG A 184 -19.35 -10.20 -23.16
CA ARG A 184 -20.61 -10.67 -23.75
C ARG A 184 -20.45 -11.08 -25.21
N LEU A 185 -19.65 -10.37 -25.99
CA LEU A 185 -19.38 -10.71 -27.39
C LEU A 185 -18.58 -12.02 -27.51
N TRP A 186 -17.61 -12.22 -26.61
CA TRP A 186 -16.78 -13.43 -26.58
C TRP A 186 -17.52 -14.66 -26.01
N ALA A 187 -18.48 -14.46 -25.12
CA ALA A 187 -19.28 -15.54 -24.53
C ALA A 187 -20.38 -16.07 -25.47
N ARG A 188 -20.77 -15.33 -26.52
CA ARG A 188 -21.85 -15.77 -27.43
C ARG A 188 -21.42 -17.04 -28.18
N PRO A 189 -22.19 -18.15 -28.11
CA PRO A 189 -21.92 -19.34 -28.89
C PRO A 189 -22.08 -19.01 -30.38
N ARG A 190 -20.98 -19.05 -31.13
CA ARG A 190 -20.96 -18.75 -32.56
C ARG A 190 -20.08 -19.74 -33.30
N SER A 191 -20.58 -20.20 -34.45
CA SER A 191 -19.85 -21.05 -35.39
C SER A 191 -18.93 -20.21 -36.28
N GLY A 192 -17.74 -20.74 -36.58
CA GLY A 192 -16.82 -20.23 -37.60
C GLY A 192 -16.52 -18.73 -37.55
N GLY A 193 -16.70 -18.05 -38.68
CA GLY A 193 -16.37 -16.63 -38.87
C GLY A 193 -17.18 -15.65 -38.01
N ALA A 194 -18.34 -16.05 -37.49
CA ALA A 194 -19.07 -15.20 -36.56
C ALA A 194 -18.35 -15.09 -35.20
N TRP A 195 -17.53 -16.08 -34.83
CA TRP A 195 -16.66 -16.00 -33.66
C TRP A 195 -15.48 -15.06 -33.89
N THR A 196 -14.83 -15.09 -35.07
CA THR A 196 -13.71 -14.19 -35.37
C THR A 196 -14.16 -12.73 -35.42
N LEU A 197 -15.34 -12.46 -35.97
CA LEU A 197 -15.97 -11.14 -35.92
C LEU A 197 -16.29 -10.68 -34.49
N GLY A 198 -16.81 -11.58 -33.65
CA GLY A 198 -17.06 -11.28 -32.22
C GLY A 198 -15.76 -11.01 -31.45
N ALA A 199 -14.71 -11.79 -31.73
CA ALA A 199 -13.39 -11.65 -31.14
C ALA A 199 -12.75 -10.31 -31.53
N SER A 200 -12.76 -9.98 -32.83
CA SER A 200 -12.21 -8.72 -33.36
C SER A 200 -12.97 -7.50 -32.84
N LEU A 201 -14.30 -7.54 -32.84
CA LEU A 201 -15.11 -6.46 -32.27
C LEU A 201 -14.80 -6.26 -30.78
N GLY A 202 -14.64 -7.34 -30.02
CA GLY A 202 -14.22 -7.27 -28.62
C GLY A 202 -12.83 -6.62 -28.45
N CYS A 203 -11.86 -6.96 -29.30
CA CYS A 203 -10.54 -6.33 -29.29
C CYS A 203 -10.62 -4.83 -29.60
N VAL A 204 -11.46 -4.41 -30.55
CA VAL A 204 -11.71 -3.00 -30.88
C VAL A 204 -12.32 -2.26 -29.69
N LEU A 205 -13.28 -2.86 -28.99
CA LEU A 205 -13.87 -2.26 -27.79
C LEU A 205 -12.84 -2.09 -26.66
N LEU A 206 -11.93 -3.05 -26.47
CA LEU A 206 -10.85 -2.94 -25.50
C LEU A 206 -9.81 -1.88 -25.90
N ALA A 207 -9.47 -1.79 -27.19
CA ALA A 207 -8.59 -0.74 -27.70
C ALA A 207 -9.22 0.65 -27.51
N ALA A 208 -10.52 0.80 -27.78
CA ALA A 208 -11.26 2.02 -27.52
C ALA A 208 -11.30 2.35 -26.02
N HIS A 209 -11.51 1.36 -25.15
CA HIS A 209 -11.46 1.54 -23.70
C HIS A 209 -10.10 2.05 -23.23
N ALA A 210 -9.01 1.41 -23.68
CA ALA A 210 -7.65 1.84 -23.36
C ALA A 210 -7.35 3.24 -23.90
N ALA A 211 -7.78 3.55 -25.12
CA ALA A 211 -7.62 4.89 -25.71
C ALA A 211 -8.38 5.95 -24.92
N VAL A 212 -9.63 5.70 -24.51
CA VAL A 212 -10.40 6.62 -23.67
C VAL A 212 -9.68 6.82 -22.33
N LEU A 213 -9.23 5.76 -21.67
CA LEU A 213 -8.52 5.91 -20.40
C LEU A 213 -7.15 6.58 -20.54
N CYS A 214 -6.42 6.38 -21.64
CA CYS A 214 -5.07 6.95 -21.81
C CYS A 214 -5.08 8.37 -22.36
N VAL A 215 -5.90 8.65 -23.38
CA VAL A 215 -5.89 9.92 -24.10
C VAL A 215 -6.73 10.98 -23.38
N LEU A 216 -7.91 10.62 -22.87
CA LEU A 216 -8.85 11.59 -22.31
C LEU A 216 -8.29 12.33 -21.07
N PRO A 217 -7.74 11.65 -20.05
CA PRO A 217 -7.23 12.34 -18.86
C PRO A 217 -6.03 13.22 -19.20
N VAL A 218 -5.13 12.74 -20.07
CA VAL A 218 -3.96 13.48 -20.53
C VAL A 218 -4.37 14.72 -21.32
N HIS A 219 -5.31 14.58 -22.26
CA HIS A 219 -5.78 15.72 -23.06
C HIS A 219 -6.40 16.80 -22.19
N VAL A 220 -7.25 16.43 -21.22
CA VAL A 220 -7.90 17.41 -20.34
C VAL A 220 -6.91 18.06 -19.37
N SER A 221 -5.98 17.29 -18.80
CA SER A 221 -5.00 17.79 -17.84
C SER A 221 -4.03 18.79 -18.45
N VAL A 222 -3.66 18.60 -19.72
CA VAL A 222 -2.81 19.51 -20.50
C VAL A 222 -3.63 20.72 -20.97
N LYS A 223 -4.81 20.51 -21.57
CA LYS A 223 -5.60 21.60 -22.16
C LYS A 223 -6.12 22.61 -21.14
N HIS A 224 -6.52 22.17 -19.96
CA HIS A 224 -7.07 23.05 -18.91
C HIS A 224 -6.06 23.38 -17.82
N GLU A 225 -4.80 22.94 -17.97
CA GLU A 225 -3.73 23.16 -17.00
C GLU A 225 -4.15 22.84 -15.56
N LEU A 226 -4.74 21.65 -15.37
CA LEU A 226 -5.26 21.24 -14.07
C LEU A 226 -4.19 21.33 -12.97
N PRO A 227 -4.52 21.80 -11.75
CA PRO A 227 -3.59 21.78 -10.63
C PRO A 227 -3.18 20.37 -10.19
N PRO A 228 -2.07 20.23 -9.44
CA PRO A 228 -1.49 18.93 -9.09
C PRO A 228 -2.44 17.96 -8.40
N ALA A 229 -3.23 18.39 -7.40
CA ALA A 229 -4.11 17.45 -6.69
C ALA A 229 -5.30 17.01 -7.56
N SER A 230 -5.86 17.89 -8.38
CA SER A 230 -6.88 17.55 -9.38
C SER A 230 -6.35 16.56 -10.43
N ARG A 231 -5.10 16.75 -10.91
CA ARG A 231 -4.41 15.77 -11.79
C ARG A 231 -4.19 14.43 -11.09
N CYS A 232 -3.84 14.46 -9.81
CA CYS A 232 -3.61 13.28 -8.98
C CYS A 232 -4.86 12.40 -8.88
N VAL A 233 -6.04 12.99 -8.64
CA VAL A 233 -7.32 12.26 -8.63
C VAL A 233 -7.58 11.57 -9.97
N LEU A 234 -7.37 12.27 -11.09
CA LEU A 234 -7.59 11.69 -12.43
C LEU A 234 -6.66 10.53 -12.72
N VAL A 235 -5.35 10.68 -12.49
CA VAL A 235 -4.36 9.65 -12.84
C VAL A 235 -4.49 8.41 -11.94
N PHE A 236 -4.79 8.59 -10.65
CA PHE A 236 -5.03 7.45 -9.76
C PHE A 236 -6.26 6.66 -10.16
N GLU A 237 -7.35 7.33 -10.50
CA GLU A 237 -8.57 6.68 -10.98
C GLU A 237 -8.35 6.02 -12.35
N GLN A 238 -7.58 6.65 -13.24
CA GLN A 238 -7.16 6.08 -14.53
C GLN A 238 -6.41 4.75 -14.34
N VAL A 239 -5.35 4.74 -13.54
CA VAL A 239 -4.53 3.55 -13.28
C VAL A 239 -5.37 2.47 -12.59
N ARG A 240 -6.20 2.86 -11.61
CA ARG A 240 -7.12 1.94 -10.92
C ARG A 240 -8.09 1.27 -11.89
N PHE A 241 -8.68 2.02 -12.83
CA PHE A 241 -9.59 1.47 -13.82
C PHE A 241 -8.91 0.53 -14.80
N LEU A 242 -7.70 0.85 -15.26
CA LEU A 242 -6.89 -0.04 -16.10
C LEU A 242 -6.59 -1.38 -15.39
N MET A 243 -6.16 -1.33 -14.13
CA MET A 243 -5.85 -2.52 -13.35
C MET A 243 -7.10 -3.38 -13.12
N LYS A 244 -8.24 -2.75 -12.82
CA LYS A 244 -9.51 -3.47 -12.61
C LYS A 244 -10.09 -4.06 -13.88
N SER A 245 -10.08 -3.33 -15.00
CA SER A 245 -10.56 -3.87 -16.28
C SER A 245 -9.72 -5.05 -16.74
N TYR A 246 -8.39 -4.96 -16.60
CA TYR A 246 -7.48 -6.08 -16.86
C TYR A 246 -7.80 -7.29 -15.96
N SER A 247 -7.90 -7.08 -14.64
CA SER A 247 -8.19 -8.17 -13.70
C SER A 247 -9.52 -8.86 -14.01
N PHE A 248 -10.55 -8.09 -14.33
CA PHE A 248 -11.87 -8.64 -14.66
C PHE A 248 -11.80 -9.55 -15.89
N LEU A 249 -11.16 -9.08 -16.97
CA LEU A 249 -10.99 -9.87 -18.19
C LEU A 249 -10.13 -11.11 -17.94
N ARG A 250 -8.98 -10.96 -17.29
CA ARG A 250 -8.03 -12.06 -17.05
C ARG A 250 -8.60 -13.23 -16.24
N GLU A 251 -9.48 -12.92 -15.28
CA GLU A 251 -10.11 -13.92 -14.41
C GLU A 251 -11.36 -14.57 -15.05
N THR A 252 -12.10 -13.84 -15.89
CA THR A 252 -13.35 -14.33 -16.49
C THR A 252 -13.14 -15.09 -17.81
N VAL A 253 -12.18 -14.65 -18.62
CA VAL A 253 -11.91 -15.21 -19.97
C VAL A 253 -11.58 -16.71 -19.95
N PRO A 254 -10.72 -17.24 -19.05
CA PRO A 254 -10.44 -18.68 -19.00
C PRO A 254 -11.68 -19.54 -18.75
N GLY A 255 -12.61 -19.05 -17.93
CA GLY A 255 -13.88 -19.74 -17.63
C GLY A 255 -14.75 -19.89 -18.87
N ILE A 256 -14.83 -18.84 -19.71
CA ILE A 256 -15.60 -18.86 -20.95
C ILE A 256 -15.03 -19.89 -21.94
N PHE A 257 -13.70 -19.97 -22.05
CA PHE A 257 -13.05 -20.94 -22.94
C PHE A 257 -13.17 -22.39 -22.44
N CYS A 258 -13.10 -22.63 -21.13
CA CYS A 258 -13.29 -23.98 -20.56
C CYS A 258 -14.74 -24.48 -20.71
N VAL A 259 -15.73 -23.61 -20.52
CA VAL A 259 -17.17 -23.92 -20.62
C VAL A 259 -17.60 -24.29 -22.04
N ARG A 260 -16.88 -23.84 -23.07
CA ARG A 260 -17.14 -24.19 -24.48
C ARG A 260 -17.09 -25.71 -24.73
N GLY A 261 -16.58 -26.49 -23.77
CA GLY A 261 -16.66 -27.96 -23.71
C GLY A 261 -18.00 -28.57 -23.24
N GLY A 262 -19.08 -27.81 -23.06
CA GLY A 262 -20.45 -28.38 -23.04
C GLY A 262 -21.27 -28.28 -21.75
N LYS A 263 -20.98 -27.37 -20.80
CA LYS A 263 -21.85 -27.11 -19.64
C LYS A 263 -21.92 -25.61 -19.28
N GLY A 264 -23.07 -24.99 -19.57
CA GLY A 264 -23.58 -23.73 -18.97
C GLY A 264 -22.73 -22.45 -19.14
N ILE A 265 -23.25 -21.44 -19.83
CA ILE A 265 -22.63 -20.12 -19.97
C ILE A 265 -22.47 -19.47 -18.58
N CYS A 266 -21.26 -19.48 -18.02
CA CYS A 266 -20.93 -18.83 -16.76
C CYS A 266 -20.45 -17.39 -17.02
N THR A 267 -21.34 -16.53 -17.54
CA THR A 267 -21.04 -15.10 -17.63
C THR A 267 -21.26 -14.44 -16.27
N PRO A 268 -20.30 -13.65 -15.76
CA PRO A 268 -20.46 -12.95 -14.50
C PRO A 268 -21.65 -11.98 -14.58
N SER A 269 -22.35 -11.81 -13.45
CA SER A 269 -23.44 -10.85 -13.37
C SER A 269 -22.92 -9.41 -13.47
N PHE A 270 -23.69 -8.52 -14.11
CA PHE A 270 -23.37 -7.09 -14.19
C PHE A 270 -23.24 -6.46 -12.79
N SER A 271 -24.10 -6.88 -11.86
CA SER A 271 -24.09 -6.41 -10.46
C SER A 271 -22.78 -6.78 -9.76
N SER A 272 -22.29 -8.01 -9.94
CA SER A 272 -20.99 -8.45 -9.39
C SER A 272 -19.83 -7.64 -9.96
N TYR A 273 -19.86 -7.30 -11.26
CA TYR A 273 -18.84 -6.46 -11.87
C TYR A 273 -18.89 -5.02 -11.35
N LEU A 274 -20.07 -4.41 -11.29
CA LEU A 274 -20.26 -3.07 -10.75
C LEU A 274 -19.82 -2.99 -9.29
N TYR A 275 -20.16 -4.00 -8.48
CA TYR A 275 -19.69 -4.11 -7.10
C TYR A 275 -18.16 -4.15 -7.01
N PHE A 276 -17.51 -4.96 -7.85
CA PHE A 276 -16.04 -5.03 -7.90
C PHE A 276 -15.40 -3.69 -8.23
N LEU A 277 -15.98 -2.89 -9.13
CA LEU A 277 -15.41 -1.59 -9.52
C LEU A 277 -15.27 -0.62 -8.34
N PHE A 278 -16.14 -0.71 -7.33
CA PHE A 278 -16.05 0.08 -6.10
C PHE A 278 -15.31 -0.63 -4.96
N CYS A 279 -15.21 -1.97 -4.96
CA CYS A 279 -14.53 -2.70 -3.90
C CYS A 279 -13.05 -2.30 -3.73
N PRO A 280 -12.51 -2.24 -2.50
CA PRO A 280 -11.11 -1.91 -2.23
C PRO A 280 -10.17 -3.10 -2.48
N THR A 281 -10.35 -3.79 -3.62
CA THR A 281 -9.47 -4.85 -4.11
C THR A 281 -9.29 -4.70 -5.62
N LEU A 282 -8.15 -5.13 -6.13
CA LEU A 282 -7.83 -5.13 -7.56
C LEU A 282 -7.95 -6.52 -8.19
N ILE A 283 -8.21 -7.57 -7.41
CA ILE A 283 -8.42 -8.93 -7.91
C ILE A 283 -9.91 -9.22 -7.98
N TYR A 284 -10.39 -9.52 -9.19
CA TYR A 284 -11.76 -9.92 -9.44
C TYR A 284 -12.05 -11.35 -8.96
N ARG A 285 -13.14 -11.51 -8.20
CA ARG A 285 -13.82 -12.76 -7.88
C ARG A 285 -15.33 -12.55 -8.05
N GLU A 286 -16.05 -13.62 -8.35
CA GLU A 286 -17.51 -13.57 -8.48
C GLU A 286 -18.19 -13.31 -7.13
N THR A 287 -17.62 -13.87 -6.06
CA THR A 287 -18.11 -13.75 -4.68
C THR A 287 -16.99 -13.29 -3.76
N TYR A 288 -17.32 -12.39 -2.84
CA TYR A 288 -16.42 -11.90 -1.79
C TYR A 288 -17.06 -12.14 -0.42
N PRO A 289 -16.25 -12.34 0.65
CA PRO A 289 -16.77 -12.37 2.01
C PRO A 289 -17.43 -11.02 2.33
N ARG A 290 -18.64 -11.06 2.91
CA ARG A 290 -19.41 -9.85 3.24
C ARG A 290 -19.62 -9.68 4.74
N THR A 291 -19.63 -8.45 5.21
CA THR A 291 -20.02 -8.13 6.60
C THR A 291 -21.54 -8.14 6.76
N PRO A 292 -22.07 -8.46 7.95
CA PRO A 292 -23.52 -8.56 8.18
C PRO A 292 -24.23 -7.21 8.08
N SER A 293 -23.63 -6.14 8.61
CA SER A 293 -24.20 -4.79 8.64
C SER A 293 -23.13 -3.73 8.33
N ILE A 294 -23.60 -2.48 8.09
CA ILE A 294 -22.77 -1.30 7.86
C ILE A 294 -22.79 -0.45 9.13
N ARG A 295 -21.62 -0.16 9.69
CA ARG A 295 -21.47 0.74 10.85
C ARG A 295 -21.18 2.16 10.37
N TRP A 296 -22.23 2.96 10.17
CA TRP A 296 -22.08 4.33 9.63
C TRP A 296 -21.19 5.25 10.45
N ASN A 297 -21.17 5.11 11.78
CA ASN A 297 -20.26 5.87 12.64
C ASN A 297 -18.79 5.55 12.33
N TYR A 298 -18.47 4.29 12.02
CA TYR A 298 -17.13 3.87 11.63
C TYR A 298 -16.75 4.45 10.26
N VAL A 299 -17.70 4.49 9.30
CA VAL A 299 -17.50 5.11 7.98
C VAL A 299 -17.22 6.61 8.13
N ALA A 300 -18.08 7.33 8.86
CA ALA A 300 -17.93 8.78 9.08
C ALA A 300 -16.62 9.12 9.79
N LYS A 301 -16.24 8.34 10.81
CA LYS A 301 -14.96 8.49 11.51
C LYS A 301 -13.76 8.34 10.56
N ASN A 302 -13.76 7.28 9.75
CA ASN A 302 -12.66 7.05 8.81
C ASN A 302 -12.57 8.14 7.73
N PHE A 303 -13.69 8.62 7.19
CA PHE A 303 -13.66 9.74 6.25
C PHE A 303 -13.17 11.04 6.90
N ALA A 304 -13.61 11.33 8.13
CA ALA A 304 -13.12 12.48 8.89
C ALA A 304 -11.61 12.37 9.17
N GLN A 305 -11.11 11.18 9.51
CA GLN A 305 -9.68 10.93 9.70
C GLN A 305 -8.88 11.09 8.39
N ALA A 306 -9.39 10.59 7.27
CA ALA A 306 -8.74 10.74 5.97
C ALA A 306 -8.65 12.23 5.56
N LEU A 307 -9.73 12.99 5.76
CA LEU A 307 -9.76 14.44 5.53
C LEU A 307 -8.79 15.17 6.48
N GLY A 308 -8.79 14.83 7.78
CA GLY A 308 -7.85 15.39 8.75
C GLY A 308 -6.38 15.13 8.38
N CYS A 309 -6.07 13.93 7.88
CA CYS A 309 -4.72 13.60 7.40
C CYS A 309 -4.34 14.36 6.12
N LEU A 310 -5.29 14.60 5.21
CA LEU A 310 -5.08 15.43 4.03
C LEU A 310 -4.75 16.88 4.41
N LEU A 311 -5.51 17.45 5.36
CA LEU A 311 -5.22 18.78 5.90
C LEU A 311 -3.84 18.81 6.58
N TYR A 312 -3.53 17.81 7.40
CA TYR A 312 -2.21 17.67 8.05
C TYR A 312 -1.08 17.66 7.00
N ALA A 313 -1.21 16.84 5.97
CA ALA A 313 -0.24 16.77 4.88
C ALA A 313 -0.04 18.14 4.19
N CYS A 314 -1.11 18.90 4.00
CA CYS A 314 -1.03 20.24 3.42
C CYS A 314 -0.32 21.25 4.34
N PHE A 315 -0.56 21.20 5.65
CA PHE A 315 0.18 22.04 6.61
C PHE A 315 1.67 21.73 6.61
N ILE A 316 2.05 20.46 6.56
CA ILE A 316 3.46 20.05 6.49
C ILE A 316 4.12 20.57 5.24
N LEU A 317 3.47 20.43 4.08
CA LEU A 317 4.00 20.96 2.83
C LEU A 317 4.15 22.48 2.91
N GLY A 318 3.09 23.19 3.29
CA GLY A 318 3.06 24.65 3.39
C GLY A 318 4.11 25.23 4.35
N ARG A 319 4.28 24.62 5.53
CA ARG A 319 5.17 25.15 6.58
C ARG A 319 6.60 24.62 6.51
N LEU A 320 6.81 23.36 6.13
CA LEU A 320 8.13 22.74 6.19
C LEU A 320 8.81 22.62 4.82
N CYS A 321 8.05 22.49 3.73
CA CYS A 321 8.62 22.29 2.40
C CYS A 321 8.69 23.59 1.59
N VAL A 322 7.57 24.32 1.49
CA VAL A 322 7.48 25.54 0.67
C VAL A 322 8.59 26.56 1.00
N PRO A 323 8.83 26.98 2.26
CA PRO A 323 9.84 28.01 2.54
C PRO A 323 11.27 27.56 2.22
N VAL A 324 11.57 26.27 2.39
CA VAL A 324 12.90 25.71 2.10
C VAL A 324 13.15 25.72 0.59
N PHE A 325 12.21 25.19 -0.20
CA PHE A 325 12.42 25.02 -1.63
C PHE A 325 12.20 26.29 -2.45
N ALA A 326 11.30 27.19 -2.03
CA ALA A 326 11.09 28.47 -2.71
C ALA A 326 12.30 29.41 -2.58
N ASN A 327 13.02 29.37 -1.45
CA ASN A 327 14.26 30.12 -1.28
C ASN A 327 15.41 29.46 -2.05
N MET A 328 15.50 28.13 -2.00
CA MET A 328 16.58 27.39 -2.66
C MET A 328 16.54 27.49 -4.19
N SER A 329 15.36 27.66 -4.81
CA SER A 329 15.26 27.86 -6.26
C SER A 329 15.88 29.17 -6.75
N ARG A 330 16.28 30.07 -5.84
CA ARG A 330 16.95 31.34 -6.16
C ARG A 330 18.47 31.24 -6.05
N GLU A 331 18.99 30.20 -5.41
CA GLU A 331 20.43 30.00 -5.23
C GLU A 331 21.02 29.15 -6.36
N PRO A 332 22.27 29.39 -6.80
CA PRO A 332 22.92 28.54 -7.78
C PRO A 332 23.08 27.12 -7.23
N PHE A 333 22.86 26.13 -8.10
CA PHE A 333 22.98 24.72 -7.74
C PHE A 333 24.38 24.40 -7.21
N SER A 334 24.47 23.98 -5.94
CA SER A 334 25.69 23.48 -5.32
C SER A 334 25.44 22.11 -4.71
N THR A 335 26.46 21.24 -4.71
CA THR A 335 26.37 19.91 -4.07
C THR A 335 26.04 20.01 -2.58
N ARG A 336 26.54 21.07 -1.92
CA ARG A 336 26.21 21.40 -0.53
C ARG A 336 24.73 21.72 -0.36
N ALA A 337 24.16 22.57 -1.22
CA ALA A 337 22.74 22.91 -1.17
C ALA A 337 21.85 21.69 -1.41
N LEU A 338 22.21 20.81 -2.35
CA LEU A 338 21.49 19.55 -2.60
C LEU A 338 21.53 18.60 -1.40
N LEU A 339 22.69 18.42 -0.76
CA LEU A 339 22.77 17.55 0.42
C LEU A 339 21.94 18.11 1.58
N LEU A 340 22.04 19.42 1.82
CA LEU A 340 21.23 20.09 2.83
C LEU A 340 19.73 19.97 2.54
N SER A 341 19.32 20.14 1.28
CA SER A 341 17.92 20.02 0.89
C SER A 341 17.35 18.63 1.14
N ILE A 342 18.11 17.57 0.81
CA ILE A 342 17.72 16.18 1.07
C ILE A 342 17.56 15.94 2.58
N LEU A 343 18.51 16.42 3.39
CA LEU A 343 18.46 16.26 4.85
C LEU A 343 17.24 17.00 5.45
N HIS A 344 16.99 18.24 5.03
CA HIS A 344 15.82 19.01 5.46
C HIS A 344 14.50 18.38 5.00
N ALA A 345 14.48 17.76 3.81
CA ALA A 345 13.30 17.10 3.25
C ALA A 345 13.02 15.73 3.86
N THR A 346 14.00 15.08 4.49
CA THR A 346 13.88 13.72 5.02
C THR A 346 12.79 13.61 6.08
N GLY A 347 12.75 14.55 7.04
CA GLY A 347 11.74 14.60 8.10
C GLY A 347 10.31 14.80 7.59
N PRO A 348 10.04 15.87 6.82
CA PRO A 348 8.74 16.08 6.19
C PRO A 348 8.34 14.92 5.27
N GLY A 349 9.28 14.38 4.48
CA GLY A 349 9.04 13.28 3.56
C GLY A 349 8.57 12.00 4.25
N ILE A 350 9.24 11.59 5.33
CA ILE A 350 8.78 10.40 6.07
C ILE A 350 7.43 10.62 6.74
N PHE A 351 7.19 11.82 7.26
CA PHE A 351 5.91 12.13 7.89
C PHE A 351 4.76 12.10 6.89
N MET A 352 4.99 12.65 5.70
CA MET A 352 4.04 12.58 4.57
C MET A 352 3.77 11.14 4.15
N LEU A 353 4.81 10.28 4.06
CA LEU A 353 4.65 8.86 3.76
C LEU A 353 3.71 8.17 4.78
N LEU A 354 3.93 8.40 6.08
CA LEU A 354 3.12 7.81 7.15
C LEU A 354 1.67 8.32 7.12
N LEU A 355 1.47 9.62 6.91
CA LEU A 355 0.14 10.21 6.80
C LEU A 355 -0.63 9.68 5.59
N ILE A 356 0.01 9.62 4.42
CA ILE A 356 -0.62 9.13 3.19
C ILE A 356 -0.97 7.65 3.34
N PHE A 357 -0.07 6.86 3.95
CA PHE A 357 -0.35 5.46 4.26
C PHE A 357 -1.59 5.31 5.14
N PHE A 358 -1.65 6.05 6.26
CA PHE A 358 -2.78 5.98 7.18
C PHE A 358 -4.08 6.51 6.53
N ALA A 359 -4.03 7.64 5.84
CA ALA A 359 -5.18 8.25 5.18
C ALA A 359 -5.77 7.35 4.10
N PHE A 360 -4.93 6.84 3.20
CA PHE A 360 -5.38 6.10 2.02
C PHE A 360 -5.55 4.60 2.33
N LEU A 361 -4.48 3.90 2.72
CA LEU A 361 -4.52 2.44 2.85
C LEU A 361 -5.35 1.99 4.05
N HIS A 362 -5.37 2.77 5.13
CA HIS A 362 -6.21 2.47 6.29
C HIS A 362 -7.57 3.16 6.19
N CYS A 363 -7.66 4.47 6.41
CA CYS A 363 -8.95 5.14 6.57
C CYS A 363 -9.84 5.06 5.31
N TRP A 364 -9.32 5.46 4.14
CA TRP A 364 -10.10 5.49 2.90
C TRP A 364 -10.55 4.10 2.47
N LEU A 365 -9.64 3.12 2.38
CA LEU A 365 -10.01 1.76 1.99
C LEU A 365 -10.95 1.09 3.01
N ASN A 366 -10.79 1.34 4.31
CA ASN A 366 -11.72 0.81 5.32
C ASN A 366 -13.10 1.46 5.25
N ALA A 367 -13.19 2.75 4.96
CA ALA A 367 -14.46 3.44 4.77
C ALA A 367 -15.24 2.81 3.59
N PHE A 368 -14.58 2.64 2.44
CA PHE A 368 -15.17 1.95 1.29
C PHE A 368 -15.50 0.48 1.57
N ALA A 369 -14.62 -0.24 2.29
CA ALA A 369 -14.86 -1.62 2.67
C ALA A 369 -16.12 -1.77 3.54
N GLU A 370 -16.29 -0.90 4.54
CA GLU A 370 -17.46 -0.91 5.41
C GLU A 370 -18.74 -0.53 4.64
N MET A 371 -18.71 0.54 3.84
CA MET A 371 -19.86 0.98 3.03
C MET A 371 -20.33 -0.11 2.06
N LEU A 372 -19.39 -0.84 1.44
CA LEU A 372 -19.70 -1.90 0.48
C LEU A 372 -19.96 -3.26 1.14
N ARG A 373 -19.87 -3.35 2.48
CA ARG A 373 -19.91 -4.60 3.24
C ARG A 373 -18.86 -5.63 2.78
N PHE A 374 -17.66 -5.17 2.43
CA PHE A 374 -16.53 -6.01 2.07
C PHE A 374 -15.79 -6.51 3.32
N GLY A 375 -15.60 -7.83 3.41
CA GLY A 375 -15.12 -8.50 4.62
C GLY A 375 -13.61 -8.67 4.74
N ASP A 376 -12.85 -8.69 3.65
CA ASP A 376 -11.38 -8.84 3.69
C ASP A 376 -10.70 -7.48 3.79
N ARG A 377 -10.28 -7.07 5.00
CA ARG A 377 -9.66 -5.75 5.23
C ARG A 377 -8.15 -5.79 5.39
N MET A 378 -7.47 -6.84 4.93
CA MET A 378 -6.00 -6.84 4.89
C MET A 378 -5.49 -6.13 3.65
N PHE A 379 -5.54 -4.80 3.68
CA PHE A 379 -4.97 -3.96 2.62
C PHE A 379 -3.46 -3.77 2.74
N TYR A 380 -2.93 -4.02 3.94
CA TYR A 380 -1.51 -3.97 4.31
C TYR A 380 -1.25 -4.96 5.45
N ARG A 381 0.02 -5.23 5.72
CA ARG A 381 0.52 -5.98 6.88
C ARG A 381 1.50 -5.11 7.67
N ASP A 382 2.20 -5.69 8.64
CA ASP A 382 3.19 -5.04 9.51
C ASP A 382 4.49 -4.70 8.78
N TRP A 383 4.39 -3.90 7.72
CA TRP A 383 5.52 -3.51 6.87
C TRP A 383 6.64 -2.80 7.66
N TRP A 384 6.30 -2.12 8.76
CA TRP A 384 7.25 -1.47 9.66
C TRP A 384 8.21 -2.45 10.37
N ASN A 385 7.83 -3.73 10.49
CA ASN A 385 8.67 -4.79 11.04
C ASN A 385 9.54 -5.49 9.97
N SER A 386 9.51 -5.04 8.72
CA SER A 386 10.23 -5.71 7.63
C SER A 386 11.75 -5.59 7.82
N THR A 387 12.47 -6.70 7.68
CA THR A 387 13.94 -6.72 7.66
C THR A 387 14.51 -6.80 6.25
N SER A 388 13.69 -7.15 5.27
CA SER A 388 14.04 -7.22 3.84
C SER A 388 13.19 -6.27 3.01
N PHE A 389 13.73 -5.78 1.91
CA PHE A 389 12.95 -5.01 0.94
C PHE A 389 11.89 -5.87 0.25
N SER A 390 12.17 -7.17 0.07
CA SER A 390 11.18 -8.12 -0.47
C SER A 390 9.95 -8.22 0.42
N ASN A 391 10.12 -8.36 1.75
CA ASN A 391 8.99 -8.37 2.67
C ASN A 391 8.28 -7.02 2.74
N TYR A 392 9.04 -5.91 2.69
CA TYR A 392 8.45 -4.56 2.65
C TYR A 392 7.50 -4.39 1.45
N TYR A 393 7.93 -4.73 0.23
CA TYR A 393 7.09 -4.60 -0.98
C TYR A 393 5.83 -5.48 -0.93
N ARG A 394 5.90 -6.64 -0.27
CA ARG A 394 4.77 -7.57 -0.10
C ARG A 394 3.76 -7.11 0.95
N THR A 395 4.18 -6.32 1.93
CA THR A 395 3.38 -5.99 3.12
C THR A 395 2.87 -4.55 3.13
N TRP A 396 3.54 -3.62 2.45
CA TRP A 396 3.17 -2.20 2.40
C TRP A 396 1.78 -1.96 1.81
N ASN A 397 1.54 -2.41 0.58
CA ASN A 397 0.28 -2.29 -0.14
C ASN A 397 -0.09 -3.63 -0.77
N VAL A 398 -0.74 -4.47 0.02
CA VAL A 398 -1.13 -5.83 -0.35
C VAL A 398 -2.09 -5.81 -1.56
N VAL A 399 -2.92 -4.76 -1.70
CA VAL A 399 -3.88 -4.65 -2.81
C VAL A 399 -3.18 -4.57 -4.16
N VAL A 400 -2.18 -3.70 -4.29
CA VAL A 400 -1.38 -3.54 -5.52
C VAL A 400 -0.39 -4.68 -5.69
N HIS A 401 0.25 -5.10 -4.60
CA HIS A 401 1.17 -6.23 -4.61
C HIS A 401 0.49 -7.50 -5.15
N ASP A 402 -0.71 -7.82 -4.66
CA ASP A 402 -1.40 -9.05 -5.08
C ASP A 402 -1.81 -8.99 -6.56
N TRP A 403 -2.13 -7.82 -7.10
CA TRP A 403 -2.39 -7.63 -8.53
C TRP A 403 -1.11 -7.86 -9.35
N LEU A 404 0.00 -7.22 -8.97
CA LEU A 404 1.29 -7.37 -9.66
C LEU A 404 1.78 -8.83 -9.59
N TYR A 405 1.66 -9.46 -8.44
CA TYR A 405 2.04 -10.86 -8.26
C TYR A 405 1.17 -11.81 -9.10
N SER A 406 -0.15 -11.65 -9.07
CA SER A 406 -1.07 -12.58 -9.75
C SER A 406 -1.07 -12.43 -11.26
N TYR A 407 -0.88 -11.21 -11.78
CA TYR A 407 -1.08 -10.93 -13.21
C TYR A 407 0.19 -10.56 -13.96
N VAL A 408 1.21 -10.03 -13.30
CA VAL A 408 2.47 -9.68 -13.97
C VAL A 408 3.51 -10.76 -13.68
N TYR A 409 3.73 -11.07 -12.40
CA TYR A 409 4.74 -12.05 -12.00
C TYR A 409 4.36 -13.48 -12.41
N GLN A 410 3.16 -13.96 -12.03
CA GLN A 410 2.74 -15.32 -12.33
C GLN A 410 2.55 -15.56 -13.83
N ASP A 411 1.93 -14.63 -14.56
CA ASP A 411 1.78 -14.75 -16.00
C ASP A 411 3.14 -14.63 -16.72
N GLY A 412 4.02 -13.73 -16.27
CA GLY A 412 5.40 -13.65 -16.76
C GLY A 412 6.19 -14.93 -16.52
N LEU A 413 6.03 -15.56 -15.36
CA LEU A 413 6.65 -16.86 -15.04
C LEU A 413 6.06 -18.01 -15.86
N TRP A 414 4.76 -17.95 -16.19
CA TRP A 414 4.11 -18.90 -17.07
C TRP A 414 4.65 -18.79 -18.50
N LEU A 415 4.86 -17.55 -19.01
CA LEU A 415 5.40 -17.29 -20.34
C LEU A 415 6.90 -17.63 -20.47
N LEU A 416 7.72 -17.24 -19.48
CA LEU A 416 9.18 -17.42 -19.50
C LEU A 416 9.62 -18.80 -18.99
N GLY A 417 8.71 -19.57 -18.41
CA GLY A 417 9.01 -20.82 -17.72
C GLY A 417 9.71 -20.61 -16.38
N ARG A 418 9.87 -21.72 -15.62
CA ARG A 418 10.40 -21.68 -14.24
C ARG A 418 11.81 -21.11 -14.10
N GLN A 419 12.62 -21.15 -15.15
CA GLN A 419 13.99 -20.60 -15.14
C GLN A 419 13.99 -19.06 -15.19
N GLY A 420 12.91 -18.43 -15.69
CA GLY A 420 12.78 -16.99 -15.85
C GLY A 420 12.40 -16.21 -14.59
N ARG A 421 12.56 -16.75 -13.37
CA ARG A 421 12.13 -16.08 -12.12
C ARG A 421 12.71 -14.68 -11.93
N GLY A 422 14.02 -14.52 -12.21
CA GLY A 422 14.70 -13.22 -12.10
C GLY A 422 14.17 -12.21 -13.11
N ALA A 423 13.98 -12.64 -14.37
CA ALA A 423 13.41 -11.80 -15.42
C ALA A 423 11.96 -11.41 -15.13
N ALA A 424 11.13 -12.34 -14.64
CA ALA A 424 9.76 -12.05 -14.22
C ALA A 424 9.73 -11.03 -13.06
N MET A 425 10.63 -11.17 -12.08
CA MET A 425 10.75 -10.22 -10.98
C MET A 425 11.20 -8.84 -11.46
N LEU A 426 12.23 -8.76 -12.30
CA LEU A 426 12.69 -7.50 -12.89
C LEU A 426 11.60 -6.83 -13.74
N GLY A 427 10.82 -7.62 -14.48
CA GLY A 427 9.67 -7.15 -15.23
C GLY A 427 8.60 -6.50 -14.33
N VAL A 428 8.32 -7.08 -13.16
CA VAL A 428 7.40 -6.49 -12.18
C VAL A 428 7.95 -5.15 -11.64
N PHE A 429 9.23 -5.09 -11.29
CA PHE A 429 9.87 -3.85 -10.85
C PHE A 429 9.83 -2.78 -11.93
N LEU A 430 10.14 -3.15 -13.18
CA LEU A 430 10.11 -2.23 -14.32
C LEU A 430 8.70 -1.68 -14.55
N VAL A 431 7.68 -2.54 -14.61
CA VAL A 431 6.27 -2.11 -14.79
C VAL A 431 5.85 -1.20 -13.64
N SER A 432 6.18 -1.57 -12.39
CA SER A 432 5.86 -0.74 -11.23
C SER A 432 6.54 0.62 -11.30
N ALA A 433 7.84 0.67 -11.58
CA ALA A 433 8.62 1.90 -11.63
C ALA A 433 8.15 2.83 -12.78
N LEU A 434 7.84 2.29 -13.95
CA LEU A 434 7.29 3.05 -15.07
C LEU A 434 5.92 3.67 -14.75
N VAL A 435 5.04 2.92 -14.07
CA VAL A 435 3.71 3.46 -13.68
C VAL A 435 3.85 4.54 -12.61
N HIS A 436 4.74 4.38 -11.64
CA HIS A 436 4.99 5.44 -10.66
C HIS A 436 5.56 6.70 -11.33
N GLU A 437 6.55 6.55 -12.21
CA GLU A 437 7.10 7.69 -12.95
C GLU A 437 6.04 8.36 -13.84
N TYR A 438 5.17 7.58 -14.49
CA TYR A 438 4.03 8.10 -15.24
C TYR A 438 3.09 8.93 -14.36
N ILE A 439 2.77 8.45 -13.16
CA ILE A 439 1.93 9.18 -12.19
C ILE A 439 2.60 10.51 -11.81
N PHE A 440 3.87 10.50 -11.44
CA PHE A 440 4.60 11.72 -11.07
C PHE A 440 4.68 12.69 -12.25
N CYS A 441 5.01 12.20 -13.43
CA CYS A 441 5.05 12.99 -14.67
C CYS A 441 3.68 13.61 -14.99
N PHE A 442 2.59 12.85 -14.82
CA PHE A 442 1.24 13.35 -15.06
C PHE A 442 0.86 14.44 -14.06
N VAL A 443 1.13 14.24 -12.77
CA VAL A 443 0.77 15.18 -11.70
C VAL A 443 1.57 16.48 -11.82
N LEU A 444 2.89 16.36 -11.99
CA LEU A 444 3.82 17.49 -12.02
C LEU A 444 3.90 18.17 -13.40
N GLY A 445 3.48 17.50 -14.47
CA GLY A 445 3.49 18.05 -15.84
C GLY A 445 4.89 18.12 -16.48
N PHE A 446 5.90 17.48 -15.90
CA PHE A 446 7.25 17.36 -16.45
C PHE A 446 7.80 15.95 -16.21
N PHE A 447 8.78 15.53 -17.02
CA PHE A 447 9.40 14.23 -16.86
C PHE A 447 10.73 14.36 -16.13
N TYR A 448 10.83 13.78 -14.93
CA TYR A 448 12.07 13.78 -14.16
C TYR A 448 12.25 12.41 -13.46
N PRO A 449 13.01 11.48 -14.06
CA PRO A 449 12.98 10.04 -13.78
C PRO A 449 13.63 9.59 -12.46
N VAL A 450 13.48 10.39 -11.41
CA VAL A 450 14.01 10.11 -10.07
C VAL A 450 13.37 8.85 -9.50
N MET A 451 12.03 8.72 -9.62
CA MET A 451 11.31 7.56 -9.08
C MET A 451 11.64 6.29 -9.86
N LEU A 452 11.72 6.39 -11.19
CA LEU A 452 12.16 5.28 -12.04
C LEU A 452 13.54 4.74 -11.63
N ILE A 453 14.54 5.63 -11.47
CA ILE A 453 15.90 5.26 -11.10
C ILE A 453 15.94 4.71 -9.66
N LEU A 454 15.29 5.38 -8.71
CA LEU A 454 15.29 4.95 -7.32
C LEU A 454 14.65 3.56 -7.16
N PHE A 455 13.52 3.29 -7.83
CA PHE A 455 12.85 2.00 -7.71
C PHE A 455 13.59 0.89 -8.46
N LEU A 456 14.05 1.15 -9.69
CA LEU A 456 14.68 0.13 -10.52
C LEU A 456 16.11 -0.19 -10.07
N VAL A 457 16.93 0.85 -9.85
CA VAL A 457 18.35 0.69 -9.50
C VAL A 457 18.49 0.41 -8.02
N VAL A 458 18.02 1.33 -7.17
CA VAL A 458 18.20 1.21 -5.71
C VAL A 458 17.28 0.14 -5.15
N GLY A 459 15.98 0.18 -5.47
CA GLY A 459 15.01 -0.84 -5.03
C GLY A 459 15.34 -2.24 -5.54
N GLY A 460 15.75 -2.36 -6.81
CA GLY A 460 16.23 -3.62 -7.39
C GLY A 460 17.46 -4.15 -6.64
N LEU A 461 18.50 -3.33 -6.47
CA LEU A 461 19.72 -3.71 -5.76
C LEU A 461 19.43 -4.10 -4.29
N LEU A 462 18.61 -3.31 -3.60
CA LEU A 462 18.24 -3.56 -2.20
C LEU A 462 17.41 -4.84 -2.06
N ASN A 463 16.53 -5.17 -3.02
CA ASN A 463 15.79 -6.43 -3.00
C ASN A 463 16.70 -7.66 -3.16
N PHE A 464 17.79 -7.56 -3.95
CA PHE A 464 18.75 -8.66 -4.10
C PHE A 464 19.74 -8.75 -2.94
N THR A 465 20.16 -7.62 -2.38
CA THR A 465 21.15 -7.57 -1.28
C THR A 465 20.51 -7.80 0.10
N MET A 466 19.40 -7.15 0.41
CA MET A 466 18.63 -7.32 1.65
C MET A 466 17.55 -8.39 1.46
N ASN A 467 17.99 -9.64 1.30
CA ASN A 467 17.10 -10.78 1.07
C ASN A 467 16.48 -11.30 2.37
N ASP A 468 15.42 -12.13 2.27
CA ASP A 468 14.62 -12.65 3.40
C ASP A 468 15.42 -13.52 4.40
N ARG A 469 16.66 -13.88 4.09
CA ARG A 469 17.56 -14.60 5.01
C ARG A 469 18.06 -13.70 6.15
N HIS A 470 18.00 -12.38 5.97
CA HIS A 470 18.47 -11.42 6.94
C HIS A 470 17.33 -11.01 7.88
N THR A 471 17.30 -11.62 9.07
CA THR A 471 16.21 -11.46 10.06
C THR A 471 16.61 -10.61 11.27
N GLY A 472 17.87 -10.19 11.37
CA GLY A 472 18.36 -9.42 12.51
C GLY A 472 17.78 -8.00 12.57
N PRO A 473 17.65 -7.39 13.77
CA PRO A 473 17.08 -6.05 13.95
C PRO A 473 17.89 -4.94 13.24
N ALA A 474 19.20 -5.15 13.05
CA ALA A 474 20.06 -4.24 12.29
C ALA A 474 19.55 -4.02 10.85
N TRP A 475 18.96 -5.05 10.23
CA TRP A 475 18.41 -4.95 8.88
C TRP A 475 17.11 -4.13 8.84
N ASN A 476 16.31 -4.17 9.91
CA ASN A 476 15.16 -3.27 10.05
C ASN A 476 15.60 -1.81 10.20
N ILE A 477 16.64 -1.52 11.01
CA ILE A 477 17.21 -0.17 11.12
C ILE A 477 17.72 0.32 9.76
N LEU A 478 18.43 -0.54 9.02
CA LEU A 478 18.92 -0.24 7.69
C LEU A 478 17.77 0.03 6.70
N MET A 479 16.71 -0.78 6.75
CA MET A 479 15.50 -0.58 5.94
C MET A 479 14.89 0.80 6.19
N TRP A 480 14.73 1.18 7.46
CA TRP A 480 14.21 2.49 7.84
C TRP A 480 15.12 3.64 7.40
N THR A 481 16.44 3.47 7.51
CA THR A 481 17.43 4.47 7.06
C THR A 481 17.32 4.70 5.56
N PHE A 482 17.24 3.63 4.76
CA PHE A 482 17.04 3.75 3.32
C PHE A 482 15.67 4.33 2.95
N LEU A 483 14.62 3.99 3.69
CA LEU A 483 13.29 4.57 3.48
C LEU A 483 13.29 6.08 3.74
N PHE A 484 13.91 6.52 4.83
CA PHE A 484 14.04 7.93 5.19
C PHE A 484 14.80 8.70 4.10
N LEU A 485 15.99 8.20 3.74
CA LEU A 485 16.81 8.84 2.72
C LEU A 485 16.10 8.86 1.35
N GLY A 486 15.44 7.78 0.96
CA GLY A 486 14.67 7.70 -0.28
C GLY A 486 13.53 8.73 -0.34
N GLN A 487 12.78 8.91 0.76
CA GLN A 487 11.74 9.93 0.84
C GLN A 487 12.33 11.35 0.77
N GLY A 488 13.44 11.61 1.46
CA GLY A 488 14.14 12.89 1.41
C GLY A 488 14.61 13.25 0.00
N ILE A 489 15.20 12.28 -0.73
CA ILE A 489 15.64 12.44 -2.12
C ILE A 489 14.44 12.77 -3.02
N GLN A 490 13.35 12.00 -2.92
CA GLN A 490 12.16 12.21 -3.76
C GLN A 490 11.56 13.60 -3.55
N VAL A 491 11.26 13.96 -2.29
CA VAL A 491 10.65 15.25 -1.97
C VAL A 491 11.57 16.40 -2.41
N SER A 492 12.87 16.31 -2.10
CA SER A 492 13.82 17.35 -2.47
C SER A 492 13.88 17.57 -3.97
N LEU A 493 14.13 16.52 -4.75
CA LEU A 493 14.37 16.63 -6.17
C LEU A 493 13.12 17.06 -6.94
N TYR A 494 11.94 16.51 -6.61
CA TYR A 494 10.70 16.93 -7.26
C TYR A 494 10.27 18.35 -6.88
N CYS A 495 10.43 18.76 -5.62
CA CYS A 495 10.13 20.13 -5.20
C CYS A 495 11.07 21.13 -5.87
N GLN A 496 12.39 20.87 -5.88
CA GLN A 496 13.36 21.75 -6.55
C GLN A 496 13.03 21.94 -8.03
N GLU A 497 12.74 20.86 -8.75
CA GLU A 497 12.41 20.93 -10.17
C GLU A 497 11.10 21.70 -10.41
N TRP A 498 10.09 21.47 -9.58
CA TRP A 498 8.81 22.19 -9.65
C TRP A 498 8.99 23.69 -9.45
N TYR A 499 9.72 24.11 -8.41
CA TYR A 499 9.97 25.53 -8.14
C TYR A 499 10.89 26.18 -9.19
N ALA A 500 11.92 25.47 -9.66
CA ALA A 500 12.80 25.96 -10.73
C ALA A 500 12.03 26.22 -12.04
N ARG A 501 11.09 25.34 -12.41
CA ARG A 501 10.24 25.52 -13.60
C ARG A 501 9.27 26.69 -13.48
N ARG A 502 8.79 26.98 -12.27
CA ARG A 502 7.95 28.16 -12.01
C ARG A 502 8.76 29.45 -12.04
N HIS A 503 9.98 29.42 -11.55
CA HIS A 503 10.85 30.59 -11.51
C HIS A 503 11.38 30.95 -12.90
N CYS A 504 11.77 29.96 -13.70
CA CYS A 504 12.27 30.11 -15.06
C CYS A 504 11.29 29.51 -16.11
N PRO A 505 10.11 30.14 -16.35
CA PRO A 505 9.12 29.61 -17.29
C PRO A 505 9.69 29.59 -18.71
N LEU A 506 9.37 28.53 -19.45
CA LEU A 506 9.73 28.40 -20.86
C LEU A 506 8.60 28.95 -21.73
N PRO A 507 8.86 29.89 -22.64
CA PRO A 507 7.82 30.46 -23.49
C PRO A 507 7.22 29.43 -24.47
N GLN A 508 8.00 28.43 -24.90
CA GLN A 508 7.52 27.30 -25.70
C GLN A 508 8.29 26.04 -25.30
N PRO A 509 7.68 25.12 -24.53
CA PRO A 509 8.38 23.94 -24.05
C PRO A 509 8.60 22.95 -25.21
N THR A 510 9.84 22.80 -25.64
CA THR A 510 10.24 21.71 -26.55
C THR A 510 10.31 20.39 -25.78
N PHE A 511 10.16 19.24 -26.48
CA PHE A 511 10.24 17.91 -25.84
C PHE A 511 11.50 17.75 -24.97
N TRP A 512 12.64 18.22 -25.47
CA TRP A 512 13.91 18.17 -24.75
C TRP A 512 13.90 18.98 -23.47
N GLU A 513 13.19 20.10 -23.43
CA GLU A 513 13.08 20.92 -22.22
C GLU A 513 12.11 20.32 -21.18
N LEU A 514 11.17 19.46 -21.58
CA LEU A 514 10.39 18.67 -20.62
C LEU A 514 11.22 17.58 -19.95
N VAL A 515 12.24 17.06 -20.64
CA VAL A 515 13.10 15.95 -20.17
C VAL A 515 14.35 16.46 -19.46
N THR A 516 14.83 17.65 -19.81
CA THR A 516 16.04 18.23 -19.21
C THR A 516 15.68 18.89 -17.87
N PRO A 517 16.35 18.53 -16.76
CA PRO A 517 16.09 19.12 -15.45
C PRO A 517 16.48 20.60 -15.43
N ARG A 518 15.54 21.46 -15.04
CA ARG A 518 15.73 22.92 -14.97
C ARG A 518 16.37 23.34 -13.65
N SER A 519 16.23 22.52 -12.62
CA SER A 519 16.85 22.72 -11.30
C SER A 519 18.38 22.93 -11.36
N TRP A 520 19.05 22.48 -12.42
CA TRP A 520 20.52 22.62 -12.57
C TRP A 520 20.92 23.81 -13.44
N SER A 521 19.99 24.36 -14.23
CA SER A 521 20.28 25.39 -15.25
C SER A 521 19.56 26.72 -15.03
N CYS A 522 18.54 26.76 -14.16
CA CYS A 522 17.82 27.98 -13.82
C CYS A 522 18.76 28.84 -12.95
N HIS A 523 19.20 29.94 -13.51
CA HIS A 523 19.92 31.00 -12.81
C HIS A 523 18.96 32.17 -12.59
N PRO A 524 19.01 32.82 -11.41
CA PRO A 524 18.23 34.03 -11.15
C PRO A 524 18.56 35.18 -12.12
#